data_AF-A0A1D2N1I7-F1
#
_entry.id   AF-A0A1D2N1I7-F1
#
_cell.length_a   1.000
_cell.length_b   1.000
_cell.length_c   1.000
_cell.angle_alpha   90.00
_cell.angle_beta   90.00
_cell.angle_gamma   90.00
#
_symmetry.space_group_name_H-M   'P 1'
#
loop_
_entity.id
_entity.type
_entity.pdbx_description
1 polymer ?
#
loop_
_entity_poly.entity_id
_entity_poly.type
_entity_poly.pdbx_seq_one_letter_code
_entity_poly.pdbx_strand_id
1 'polypeptide(L)'
;MNRFILFSLAVAVVGISALPDQSLSRARNGGKKMVCYIGTWARYRPGDGKFLPEQADPNLCTHMMYGFAILKDNVISVHDPWGDLKDEWGGGHDGYKRFTSLKKQNPELKTLIAIGGWNEGSKKYSEMVADSSSRKTFVDSIIPFLEKYGFDGLDLDWEYPTQRDSENLEDRENFSALVRELREAFNRAGKGYLLTAAVTPNTKTVDIAYEVPEISRDLDFINVMCYDYHGFWDGHEFTGHNTPLYRHPLDEKYEPFFNANDTVTYWLQAGLPKEKLIMGMALYGRGFTLAREEDHGLYAPTTGGIPQGPYTRQAGIWGYNEICEKFQAEEGQWKISFNEHLKAPYAFNGRHWIGYEDVESIYYKAEYARNMDLGGAMVWSLETDDFRGKCHDEPWILLKTIVNTMNGDDKPTIPERPEVVPEEDNEIEPVTEGDVPPSSTRRPRPIRPSRATTTRAPSADVPPTSAASSDGECKEEGIFASGNCSKFYQCVRTDKGFQKHEQSCPPGTAFNPEIKNCDHPSSVSGCSNVVRTSDNYRRTGQGLTTIA
;
A
#
# COMPACT_ATOMS: atom_id res chain seq x y z
N MET A 1 27.16 32.76 88.76
CA MET A 1 26.99 31.29 88.62
C MET A 1 25.62 31.02 88.01
N ASN A 2 25.56 30.62 86.74
CA ASN A 2 24.76 29.49 86.25
C ASN A 2 24.69 29.52 84.72
N ARG A 3 25.11 28.39 84.14
CA ARG A 3 25.01 28.06 82.72
C ARG A 3 23.55 27.76 82.37
N PHE A 4 23.08 28.24 81.21
CA PHE A 4 21.96 27.61 80.51
C PHE A 4 22.34 27.41 79.04
N ILE A 5 22.17 26.15 78.62
CA ILE A 5 22.38 25.61 77.29
C ILE A 5 21.13 25.93 76.46
N LEU A 6 21.30 26.47 75.25
CA LEU A 6 20.23 26.62 74.26
C LEU A 6 20.61 25.81 73.02
N PHE A 7 19.77 24.82 72.72
CA PHE A 7 19.79 24.01 71.50
C PHE A 7 19.28 24.84 70.33
N SER A 8 20.07 24.95 69.26
CA SER A 8 19.61 25.50 67.97
C SER A 8 18.93 24.39 67.16
N LEU A 9 17.64 24.58 66.87
CA LEU A 9 16.88 23.77 65.93
C LEU A 9 17.15 24.28 64.50
N ALA A 10 17.79 23.48 63.66
CA ALA A 10 17.95 23.78 62.24
C ALA A 10 16.74 23.21 61.46
N VAL A 11 15.96 24.09 60.83
CA VAL A 11 14.89 23.71 59.89
C VAL A 11 15.51 23.64 58.49
N ALA A 12 15.58 22.42 57.94
CA ALA A 12 16.00 22.21 56.56
C ALA A 12 14.81 22.45 55.62
N VAL A 13 14.92 23.45 54.74
CA VAL A 13 13.99 23.66 53.62
C VAL A 13 14.42 22.73 52.49
N VAL A 14 13.65 21.67 52.24
CA VAL A 14 13.82 20.81 51.07
C VAL A 14 13.13 21.47 49.89
N GLY A 15 13.92 22.02 48.97
CA GLY A 15 13.44 22.46 47.67
C GLY A 15 13.05 21.24 46.83
N ILE A 16 11.78 21.17 46.42
CA ILE A 16 11.31 20.20 45.44
C ILE A 16 11.81 20.68 44.07
N SER A 17 12.97 20.18 43.65
CA SER A 17 13.36 20.22 42.25
C SER A 17 12.51 19.19 41.51
N ALA A 18 11.58 19.65 40.68
CA ALA A 18 10.92 18.80 39.70
C ALA A 18 12.01 18.20 38.79
N LEU A 19 12.22 16.90 38.88
CA LEU A 19 13.05 16.16 37.95
C LEU A 19 12.31 16.13 36.60
N PRO A 20 13.01 16.31 35.46
CA PRO A 20 12.40 16.06 34.17
C PRO A 20 12.01 14.58 34.08
N ASP A 21 10.78 14.34 33.64
CA ASP A 21 10.23 13.02 33.34
C ASP A 21 11.14 12.30 32.32
N GLN A 22 11.89 11.29 32.79
CA GLN A 22 12.77 10.44 31.98
C GLN A 22 12.06 9.12 31.62
N SER A 23 10.86 9.18 31.06
CA SER A 23 10.13 8.00 30.58
C SER A 23 9.79 8.02 29.08
N LEU A 24 10.46 8.85 28.27
CA LEU A 24 10.45 8.65 26.82
C LEU A 24 11.27 7.40 26.48
N SER A 25 10.55 6.32 26.20
CA SER A 25 11.07 5.06 25.67
C SER A 25 11.93 5.34 24.43
N ARG A 26 13.26 5.28 24.60
CA ARG A 26 14.16 5.09 23.47
C ARG A 26 13.70 3.85 22.70
N ALA A 27 13.69 3.88 21.37
CA ALA A 27 13.75 2.67 20.56
C ALA A 27 15.07 1.94 20.83
N ARG A 28 15.16 1.25 21.96
CA ARG A 28 16.18 0.25 22.24
C ARG A 28 15.76 -1.04 21.56
N ASN A 29 15.73 -1.03 20.24
CA ASN A 29 15.22 -2.13 19.44
C ASN A 29 16.14 -3.36 19.39
N GLY A 30 16.96 -3.60 20.42
CA GLY A 30 17.90 -4.73 20.46
C GLY A 30 18.88 -4.81 19.28
N GLY A 31 19.01 -3.74 18.48
CA GLY A 31 19.73 -3.75 17.20
C GLY A 31 18.87 -4.05 15.95
N LYS A 32 17.58 -4.37 16.10
CA LYS A 32 16.57 -4.57 15.05
C LYS A 32 16.06 -3.25 14.48
N LYS A 33 15.56 -3.28 13.25
CA LYS A 33 15.02 -2.09 12.57
C LYS A 33 13.52 -1.95 12.82
N MET A 34 13.07 -0.72 13.03
CA MET A 34 11.68 -0.34 12.81
C MET A 34 11.62 0.63 11.65
N VAL A 35 11.04 0.17 10.54
CA VAL A 35 10.90 0.93 9.30
C VAL A 35 9.47 1.44 9.18
N CYS A 36 9.29 2.74 9.01
CA CYS A 36 7.95 3.34 8.98
C CYS A 36 7.73 4.16 7.71
N TYR A 37 6.77 3.77 6.89
CA TYR A 37 6.39 4.54 5.71
C TYR A 37 5.39 5.63 6.06
N ILE A 38 5.53 6.79 5.40
CA ILE A 38 4.51 7.84 5.37
C ILE A 38 4.03 8.00 3.94
N GLY A 39 2.73 7.78 3.71
CA GLY A 39 2.04 8.18 2.49
C GLY A 39 1.76 9.67 2.49
N THR A 40 2.51 10.45 1.71
CA THR A 40 2.54 11.92 1.85
C THR A 40 1.26 12.60 1.37
N TRP A 41 0.44 11.90 0.59
CA TRP A 41 -0.92 12.31 0.26
C TRP A 41 -1.83 12.43 1.49
N ALA A 42 -1.44 11.86 2.64
CA ALA A 42 -2.14 12.03 3.90
C ALA A 42 -2.24 13.49 4.38
N ARG A 43 -1.41 14.39 3.80
CA ARG A 43 -1.56 15.85 3.89
C ARG A 43 -2.97 16.34 3.56
N TYR A 44 -3.60 15.67 2.61
CA TYR A 44 -4.86 16.08 1.97
C TYR A 44 -6.07 15.36 2.54
N ARG A 45 -5.88 14.42 3.46
CA ARG A 45 -7.00 13.79 4.16
C ARG A 45 -7.79 14.84 4.96
N PRO A 46 -9.12 14.73 5.00
CA PRO A 46 -9.96 15.67 5.72
C PRO A 46 -9.84 15.51 7.24
N GLY A 47 -10.08 16.60 7.96
CA GLY A 47 -10.24 16.59 9.42
C GLY A 47 -9.10 15.89 10.15
N ASP A 48 -9.46 14.94 11.01
CA ASP A 48 -8.51 14.22 11.84
C ASP A 48 -7.66 13.20 11.09
N GLY A 49 -8.04 12.83 9.87
CA GLY A 49 -7.22 12.01 8.99
C GLY A 49 -5.98 12.74 8.44
N LYS A 50 -5.93 14.08 8.53
CA LYS A 50 -4.80 14.88 8.05
C LYS A 50 -3.52 14.55 8.81
N PHE A 51 -2.47 14.22 8.06
CA PHE A 51 -1.16 13.87 8.59
C PHE A 51 -0.02 14.67 7.94
N LEU A 52 0.85 15.25 8.78
CA LEU A 52 2.04 16.00 8.38
C LEU A 52 3.30 15.31 8.96
N PRO A 53 4.47 15.43 8.29
CA PRO A 53 5.70 14.78 8.76
C PRO A 53 6.05 15.01 10.24
N GLU A 54 5.83 16.23 10.77
CA GLU A 54 6.15 16.57 12.16
C GLU A 54 5.21 15.98 13.20
N GLN A 55 4.12 15.37 12.77
CA GLN A 55 3.24 14.63 13.67
C GLN A 55 3.82 13.25 13.99
N ALA A 56 4.74 12.72 13.17
CA ALA A 56 5.40 11.46 13.48
C ALA A 56 6.32 11.61 14.70
N ASP A 57 6.29 10.62 15.60
CA ASP A 57 7.26 10.54 16.69
C ASP A 57 8.58 9.94 16.16
N PRO A 58 9.66 10.73 16.09
CA PRO A 58 10.93 10.28 15.53
C PRO A 58 11.66 9.25 16.41
N ASN A 59 11.14 8.92 17.59
CA ASN A 59 11.72 7.93 18.49
C ASN A 59 11.06 6.54 18.39
N LEU A 60 9.92 6.41 17.69
CA LEU A 60 9.25 5.12 17.50
C LEU A 60 9.86 4.31 16.34
N CYS A 61 10.48 4.98 15.38
CA CYS A 61 11.05 4.37 14.19
C CYS A 61 12.56 4.56 14.16
N THR A 62 13.30 3.55 13.67
CA THR A 62 14.74 3.70 13.41
C THR A 62 15.01 4.21 12.00
N HIS A 63 14.11 3.87 11.07
CA HIS A 63 14.12 4.34 9.69
C HIS A 63 12.72 4.83 9.32
N MET A 64 12.64 5.96 8.65
CA MET A 64 11.39 6.48 8.10
C MET A 64 11.52 6.67 6.60
N MET A 65 10.48 6.27 5.87
CA MET A 65 10.41 6.34 4.42
C MET A 65 9.39 7.41 3.99
N TYR A 66 9.82 8.34 3.14
CA TYR A 66 8.94 9.35 2.55
C TYR A 66 8.38 8.83 1.22
N GLY A 67 7.10 8.46 1.19
CA GLY A 67 6.41 7.98 -0.01
C GLY A 67 5.65 9.12 -0.71
N PHE A 68 5.94 9.51 -1.94
CA PHE A 68 6.97 8.98 -2.85
C PHE A 68 7.59 10.09 -3.69
N ALA A 69 8.79 9.82 -4.22
CA ALA A 69 9.30 10.46 -5.44
C ALA A 69 8.83 9.66 -6.68
N ILE A 70 8.97 10.27 -7.86
CA ILE A 70 8.55 9.66 -9.12
C ILE A 70 9.69 9.52 -10.13
N LEU A 71 9.52 8.63 -11.09
CA LEU A 71 10.40 8.52 -12.26
C LEU A 71 9.85 9.36 -13.41
N LYS A 72 10.65 10.31 -13.91
CA LYS A 72 10.35 11.12 -15.09
C LYS A 72 11.60 11.35 -15.92
N ASP A 73 11.54 11.13 -17.22
CA ASP A 73 12.67 11.33 -18.15
C ASP A 73 13.97 10.63 -17.68
N ASN A 74 13.83 9.39 -17.17
CA ASN A 74 14.91 8.59 -16.57
C ASN A 74 15.62 9.24 -15.38
N VAL A 75 15.02 10.22 -14.69
CA VAL A 75 15.58 10.82 -13.48
C VAL A 75 14.58 10.78 -12.32
N ILE A 76 15.09 10.73 -11.09
CA ILE A 76 14.25 10.94 -9.90
C ILE A 76 13.67 12.36 -9.93
N SER A 77 12.38 12.46 -9.70
CA SER A 77 11.61 13.69 -9.77
C SER A 77 10.65 13.81 -8.59
N VAL A 78 10.30 15.05 -8.27
CA VAL A 78 9.36 15.37 -7.18
C VAL A 78 7.95 15.01 -7.61
N HIS A 79 7.21 14.30 -6.76
CA HIS A 79 5.83 13.90 -7.05
C HIS A 79 4.87 15.09 -6.92
N ASP A 80 4.93 15.79 -5.78
CA ASP A 80 4.04 16.90 -5.45
C ASP A 80 4.88 18.14 -5.10
N PRO A 81 5.25 18.97 -6.10
CA PRO A 81 6.06 20.17 -5.85
C PRO A 81 5.46 21.13 -4.82
N TRP A 82 4.13 21.19 -4.68
CA TRP A 82 3.49 22.08 -3.72
C TRP A 82 3.59 21.54 -2.28
N GLY A 83 3.38 20.22 -2.11
CA GLY A 83 3.53 19.53 -0.83
C GLY A 83 4.98 19.37 -0.38
N ASP A 84 5.87 19.04 -1.31
CA ASP A 84 7.22 18.54 -1.05
C ASP A 84 8.29 19.63 -1.02
N LEU A 85 8.11 20.71 -1.80
CA LEU A 85 9.10 21.79 -1.93
C LEU A 85 8.67 23.07 -1.24
N LYS A 86 9.67 23.89 -0.94
CA LYS A 86 9.47 25.31 -0.68
C LYS A 86 9.40 26.04 -2.03
N ASP A 87 8.35 26.80 -2.28
CA ASP A 87 8.32 27.70 -3.42
C ASP A 87 9.10 29.00 -3.09
N GLU A 88 9.45 29.76 -4.13
CA GLU A 88 10.20 31.02 -3.97
C GLU A 88 9.37 32.12 -3.28
N TRP A 89 8.04 31.95 -3.23
CA TRP A 89 7.07 32.91 -2.71
C TRP A 89 6.53 32.57 -1.31
N GLY A 90 6.97 31.46 -0.71
CA GLY A 90 6.62 31.04 0.65
C GLY A 90 5.31 30.25 0.81
N GLY A 91 4.60 29.88 -0.25
CA GLY A 91 3.40 29.04 -0.25
C GLY A 91 3.64 27.52 -0.30
N GLY A 92 4.82 27.04 -0.69
CA GLY A 92 5.18 25.61 -0.74
C GLY A 92 5.40 25.03 0.66
N HIS A 93 5.01 23.78 0.88
CA HIS A 93 4.96 23.18 2.21
C HIS A 93 6.26 22.51 2.68
N ASP A 94 7.30 22.47 1.85
CA ASP A 94 8.66 21.99 2.18
C ASP A 94 8.69 20.61 2.85
N GLY A 95 7.79 19.71 2.42
CA GLY A 95 7.58 18.39 3.00
C GLY A 95 8.84 17.57 3.16
N TYR A 96 9.73 17.56 2.16
CA TYR A 96 10.99 16.82 2.23
C TYR A 96 11.89 17.32 3.37
N LYS A 97 12.15 18.63 3.46
CA LYS A 97 13.05 19.17 4.49
C LYS A 97 12.45 19.12 5.89
N ARG A 98 11.13 19.21 6.00
CA ARG A 98 10.40 19.05 7.26
C ARG A 98 10.51 17.61 7.77
N PHE A 99 10.37 16.64 6.87
CA PHE A 99 10.58 15.23 7.17
C PHE A 99 12.04 14.93 7.56
N THR A 100 13.02 15.33 6.75
CA THR A 100 14.44 15.07 7.07
C THR A 100 14.92 15.83 8.32
N SER A 101 14.23 16.92 8.69
CA SER A 101 14.46 17.64 9.95
C SER A 101 14.01 16.90 11.21
N LEU A 102 13.25 15.79 11.10
CA LEU A 102 12.93 14.92 12.24
C LEU A 102 14.21 14.40 12.93
N LYS A 103 15.31 14.27 12.18
CA LYS A 103 16.64 13.93 12.72
C LYS A 103 17.20 14.94 13.72
N LYS A 104 16.68 16.16 13.76
CA LYS A 104 17.05 17.15 14.80
C LYS A 104 16.50 16.77 16.17
N GLN A 105 15.39 16.04 16.20
CA GLN A 105 14.78 15.51 17.42
C GLN A 105 15.42 14.17 17.81
N ASN A 106 15.68 13.30 16.83
CA ASN A 106 16.41 12.05 17.01
C ASN A 106 17.57 11.93 16.00
N PRO A 107 18.83 12.25 16.39
CA PRO A 107 19.98 12.17 15.49
C PRO A 107 20.34 10.76 14.99
N GLU A 108 19.81 9.71 15.62
CA GLU A 108 20.02 8.31 15.19
C GLU A 108 19.06 7.89 14.07
N LEU A 109 17.93 8.60 13.93
CA LEU A 109 16.92 8.34 12.90
C LEU A 109 17.52 8.43 11.49
N LYS A 110 17.16 7.47 10.63
CA LYS A 110 17.44 7.50 9.20
C LYS A 110 16.19 7.86 8.42
N THR A 111 16.32 8.79 7.48
CA THR A 111 15.22 9.26 6.63
C THR A 111 15.56 8.93 5.19
N LEU A 112 14.74 8.12 4.51
CA LEU A 112 14.95 7.75 3.11
C LEU A 112 13.78 8.28 2.27
N ILE A 113 14.05 8.50 0.99
CA ILE A 113 13.02 8.77 -0.02
C ILE A 113 12.68 7.46 -0.72
N ALA A 114 11.40 7.10 -0.78
CA ALA A 114 10.93 5.97 -1.58
C ALA A 114 10.53 6.45 -2.98
N ILE A 115 10.87 5.69 -4.02
CA ILE A 115 10.47 5.97 -5.41
C ILE A 115 9.67 4.81 -5.99
N GLY A 116 8.54 5.11 -6.61
CA GLY A 116 7.61 4.10 -7.14
C GLY A 116 6.28 4.10 -6.41
N GLY A 117 5.89 2.93 -5.92
CA GLY A 117 4.58 2.68 -5.35
C GLY A 117 3.54 2.32 -6.42
N TRP A 118 2.45 1.70 -5.98
CA TRP A 118 1.38 1.19 -6.84
C TRP A 118 0.92 2.16 -7.95
N ASN A 119 0.74 3.45 -7.68
CA ASN A 119 0.17 4.40 -8.66
C ASN A 119 1.16 4.88 -9.74
N GLU A 120 2.47 4.63 -9.59
CA GLU A 120 3.46 4.99 -10.60
C GLU A 120 3.48 4.07 -11.82
N GLY A 121 2.88 2.88 -11.70
CA GLY A 121 2.95 1.82 -12.71
C GLY A 121 4.34 1.17 -12.77
N SER A 122 4.47 0.17 -13.64
CA SER A 122 5.65 -0.67 -13.80
C SER A 122 6.40 -0.39 -15.10
N LYS A 123 5.67 -0.07 -16.18
CA LYS A 123 6.23 0.02 -17.54
C LYS A 123 7.43 0.96 -17.65
N LYS A 124 7.34 2.15 -17.07
CA LYS A 124 8.41 3.14 -17.16
C LYS A 124 9.69 2.74 -16.40
N TYR A 125 9.55 1.94 -15.35
CA TYR A 125 10.71 1.37 -14.65
C TYR A 125 11.37 0.31 -15.52
N SER A 126 10.58 -0.58 -16.13
CA SER A 126 11.06 -1.55 -17.13
C SER A 126 11.83 -0.87 -18.26
N GLU A 127 11.27 0.19 -18.86
CA GLU A 127 11.90 0.96 -19.92
C GLU A 127 13.22 1.63 -19.47
N MET A 128 13.26 2.17 -18.25
CA MET A 128 14.46 2.78 -17.69
C MET A 128 15.56 1.74 -17.41
N VAL A 129 15.19 0.56 -16.88
CA VAL A 129 16.18 -0.47 -16.54
C VAL A 129 16.67 -1.28 -17.74
N ALA A 130 15.93 -1.33 -18.84
CA ALA A 130 16.29 -2.09 -20.04
C ALA A 130 17.55 -1.56 -20.74
N ASP A 131 17.88 -0.27 -20.59
CA ASP A 131 19.04 0.35 -21.24
C ASP A 131 20.07 0.87 -20.21
N SER A 132 21.33 0.50 -20.39
CA SER A 132 22.42 0.89 -19.47
C SER A 132 22.65 2.41 -19.39
N SER A 133 22.37 3.16 -20.46
CA SER A 133 22.52 4.62 -20.46
C SER A 133 21.35 5.30 -19.73
N SER A 134 20.14 4.76 -19.86
CA SER A 134 18.97 5.16 -19.07
C SER A 134 19.17 4.88 -17.58
N ARG A 135 19.63 3.68 -17.21
CA ARG A 135 20.00 3.36 -15.81
C ARG A 135 21.05 4.30 -15.28
N LYS A 136 22.11 4.57 -16.06
CA LYS A 136 23.15 5.51 -15.65
C LYS A 136 22.59 6.91 -15.40
N THR A 137 21.70 7.39 -16.28
CA THR A 137 21.03 8.69 -16.12
C THR A 137 20.23 8.74 -14.82
N PHE A 138 19.51 7.67 -14.51
CA PHE A 138 18.76 7.55 -13.26
C PHE A 138 19.68 7.54 -12.04
N VAL A 139 20.69 6.67 -12.04
CA VAL A 139 21.68 6.54 -10.95
C VAL A 139 22.39 7.88 -10.68
N ASP A 140 22.82 8.57 -11.72
CA ASP A 140 23.49 9.88 -11.61
C ASP A 140 22.57 10.97 -11.01
N SER A 141 21.25 10.83 -11.16
CA SER A 141 20.27 11.77 -10.61
C SER A 141 20.01 11.62 -9.11
N ILE A 142 20.32 10.45 -8.53
CA ILE A 142 19.97 10.13 -7.13
C ILE A 142 20.81 10.93 -6.13
N ILE A 143 22.15 10.91 -6.23
CA ILE A 143 23.02 11.54 -5.23
C ILE A 143 22.72 13.03 -5.06
N PRO A 144 22.60 13.85 -6.14
CA PRO A 144 22.22 15.26 -6.00
C PRO A 144 20.85 15.45 -5.36
N PHE A 145 19.89 14.56 -5.61
CA PHE A 145 18.56 14.61 -5.00
C PHE A 145 18.63 14.37 -3.48
N LEU A 146 19.33 13.31 -3.06
CA LEU A 146 19.53 12.99 -1.64
C LEU A 146 20.22 14.14 -0.90
N GLU A 147 21.30 14.68 -1.47
CA GLU A 147 22.04 15.80 -0.88
C GLU A 147 21.19 17.08 -0.78
N LYS A 148 20.43 17.41 -1.83
CA LYS A 148 19.61 18.62 -1.88
C LYS A 148 18.54 18.66 -0.79
N TYR A 149 17.94 17.50 -0.49
CA TYR A 149 16.81 17.41 0.44
C TYR A 149 17.17 16.80 1.81
N GLY A 150 18.40 16.31 1.98
CA GLY A 150 18.95 15.84 3.25
C GLY A 150 18.55 14.42 3.64
N PHE A 151 18.23 13.58 2.66
CA PHE A 151 17.92 12.16 2.87
C PHE A 151 19.19 11.34 3.12
N ASP A 152 19.06 10.27 3.91
CA ASP A 152 20.14 9.32 4.24
C ASP A 152 20.14 8.11 3.31
N GLY A 153 19.24 8.03 2.33
CA GLY A 153 19.16 6.89 1.43
C GLY A 153 17.97 6.92 0.48
N LEU A 154 17.91 5.87 -0.34
CA LEU A 154 16.88 5.61 -1.34
C LEU A 154 16.23 4.25 -1.06
N ASP A 155 14.92 4.20 -1.21
CA ASP A 155 14.12 2.99 -1.16
C ASP A 155 13.43 2.76 -2.51
N LEU A 156 13.58 1.56 -3.07
CA LEU A 156 13.07 1.20 -4.40
C LEU A 156 11.75 0.43 -4.26
N ASP A 157 10.66 1.05 -4.72
CA ASP A 157 9.30 0.50 -4.61
C ASP A 157 8.72 0.28 -6.02
N TRP A 158 9.47 -0.44 -6.86
CA TRP A 158 8.98 -0.86 -8.17
C TRP A 158 8.02 -2.04 -7.99
N GLU A 159 6.73 -1.78 -8.23
CA GLU A 159 5.66 -2.76 -8.12
C GLU A 159 5.08 -3.11 -9.51
N TYR A 160 5.45 -4.23 -10.14
CA TYR A 160 6.61 -5.07 -9.84
C TYR A 160 7.40 -5.30 -11.13
N PRO A 161 8.73 -5.59 -11.07
CA PRO A 161 9.45 -6.12 -12.22
C PRO A 161 8.66 -7.26 -12.86
N THR A 162 8.65 -7.31 -14.20
CA THR A 162 7.94 -8.32 -15.01
C THR A 162 6.41 -8.36 -14.89
N GLN A 163 5.77 -7.41 -14.19
CA GLN A 163 4.32 -7.46 -13.95
C GLN A 163 3.60 -6.13 -14.15
N ARG A 164 2.26 -6.25 -14.10
CA ARG A 164 1.26 -5.19 -14.30
C ARG A 164 1.25 -4.72 -15.76
N ASP A 165 1.67 -3.48 -16.00
CA ASP A 165 1.81 -2.87 -17.31
C ASP A 165 3.19 -3.11 -17.95
N SER A 166 4.04 -3.93 -17.32
CA SER A 166 5.24 -4.56 -17.91
C SER A 166 5.07 -6.08 -17.93
N GLU A 167 5.50 -6.72 -19.02
CA GLU A 167 5.62 -8.19 -19.13
C GLU A 167 7.08 -8.61 -19.48
N ASN A 168 8.04 -7.69 -19.33
CA ASN A 168 9.41 -7.95 -19.72
C ASN A 168 10.15 -8.81 -18.70
N LEU A 169 10.39 -10.08 -19.01
CA LEU A 169 11.11 -11.01 -18.12
C LEU A 169 12.57 -10.60 -17.86
N GLU A 170 13.19 -9.79 -18.74
CA GLU A 170 14.53 -9.26 -18.51
C GLU A 170 14.57 -8.26 -17.35
N ASP A 171 13.41 -7.74 -16.91
CA ASP A 171 13.31 -6.86 -15.74
C ASP A 171 13.94 -7.49 -14.48
N ARG A 172 13.93 -8.82 -14.37
CA ARG A 172 14.56 -9.55 -13.25
C ARG A 172 16.05 -9.26 -13.12
N GLU A 173 16.79 -9.43 -14.21
CA GLU A 173 18.24 -9.20 -14.25
C GLU A 173 18.56 -7.70 -14.31
N ASN A 174 17.73 -6.93 -15.01
CA ASN A 174 17.88 -5.48 -15.12
C ASN A 174 17.65 -4.77 -13.78
N PHE A 175 16.75 -5.27 -12.93
CA PHE A 175 16.58 -4.78 -11.56
C PHE A 175 17.83 -5.03 -10.72
N SER A 176 18.41 -6.23 -10.78
CA SER A 176 19.70 -6.53 -10.12
C SER A 176 20.81 -5.61 -10.61
N ALA A 177 20.88 -5.35 -11.93
CA ALA A 177 21.85 -4.42 -12.50
C ALA A 177 21.67 -2.99 -11.95
N LEU A 178 20.43 -2.50 -11.88
CA LEU A 178 20.11 -1.21 -11.28
C LEU A 178 20.56 -1.14 -9.81
N VAL A 179 20.21 -2.14 -9.00
CA VAL A 179 20.56 -2.19 -7.56
C VAL A 179 22.08 -2.16 -7.38
N ARG A 180 22.83 -2.94 -8.17
CA ARG A 180 24.29 -2.93 -8.16
C ARG A 180 24.87 -1.57 -8.54
N GLU A 181 24.39 -0.97 -9.63
CA GLU A 181 24.87 0.34 -10.11
C GLU A 181 24.60 1.46 -9.09
N LEU A 182 23.46 1.43 -8.40
CA LEU A 182 23.13 2.33 -7.29
C LEU A 182 24.06 2.13 -6.10
N ARG A 183 24.28 0.88 -5.67
CA ARG A 183 25.21 0.56 -4.57
C ARG A 183 26.62 1.07 -4.87
N GLU A 184 27.12 0.83 -6.08
CA GLU A 184 28.42 1.34 -6.49
C GLU A 184 28.48 2.87 -6.47
N ALA A 185 27.44 3.57 -6.92
CA ALA A 185 27.36 5.02 -6.86
C ALA A 185 27.37 5.53 -5.41
N PHE A 186 26.66 4.86 -4.50
CA PHE A 186 26.60 5.22 -3.07
C PHE A 186 27.96 5.00 -2.40
N ASN A 187 28.63 3.90 -2.71
CA ASN A 187 29.98 3.61 -2.24
C ASN A 187 30.99 4.66 -2.74
N ARG A 188 30.92 5.05 -4.02
CA ARG A 188 31.76 6.12 -4.60
C ARG A 188 31.51 7.48 -3.95
N ALA A 189 30.25 7.80 -3.63
CA ALA A 189 29.92 9.05 -2.94
C ALA A 189 30.51 9.11 -1.52
N GLY A 190 30.74 7.95 -0.88
CA GLY A 190 31.39 7.87 0.44
C GLY A 190 30.60 8.53 1.57
N LYS A 191 29.28 8.69 1.40
CA LYS A 191 28.38 9.36 2.36
C LYS A 191 27.68 8.41 3.33
N GLY A 192 27.81 7.11 3.12
CA GLY A 192 27.08 6.10 3.89
C GLY A 192 25.58 6.08 3.60
N TYR A 193 25.18 6.39 2.36
CA TYR A 193 23.77 6.31 1.96
C TYR A 193 23.25 4.88 2.01
N LEU A 194 22.02 4.74 2.51
CA LEU A 194 21.30 3.48 2.58
C LEU A 194 20.55 3.21 1.27
N LEU A 195 20.57 1.97 0.81
CA LEU A 195 19.80 1.49 -0.34
C LEU A 195 18.93 0.32 0.08
N THR A 196 17.62 0.46 -0.08
CA THR A 196 16.61 -0.51 0.34
C THR A 196 15.59 -0.73 -0.78
N ALA A 197 14.71 -1.73 -0.61
CA ALA A 197 13.60 -1.96 -1.54
C ALA A 197 12.39 -2.53 -0.81
N ALA A 198 11.19 -2.11 -1.21
CA ALA A 198 9.95 -2.80 -0.92
C ALA A 198 9.71 -3.90 -1.96
N VAL A 199 9.37 -5.11 -1.50
CA VAL A 199 9.22 -6.29 -2.37
C VAL A 199 7.93 -7.06 -2.08
N THR A 200 7.46 -7.77 -3.11
CA THR A 200 6.20 -8.53 -3.09
C THR A 200 6.12 -9.55 -1.94
N PRO A 201 4.91 -9.80 -1.41
CA PRO A 201 4.65 -10.98 -0.58
C PRO A 201 4.38 -12.25 -1.39
N ASN A 202 4.08 -12.13 -2.69
CA ASN A 202 3.64 -13.25 -3.52
C ASN A 202 4.84 -14.08 -3.98
N THR A 203 4.94 -15.31 -3.47
CA THR A 203 6.04 -16.24 -3.76
C THR A 203 6.21 -16.53 -5.26
N LYS A 204 5.13 -16.56 -6.04
CA LYS A 204 5.20 -16.73 -7.51
C LYS A 204 5.84 -15.54 -8.21
N THR A 205 5.64 -14.34 -7.66
CA THR A 205 6.26 -13.11 -8.19
C THR A 205 7.75 -13.09 -7.88
N VAL A 206 8.16 -13.62 -6.73
CA VAL A 206 9.58 -13.64 -6.32
C VAL A 206 10.45 -14.33 -7.37
N ASP A 207 10.02 -15.51 -7.84
CA ASP A 207 10.74 -16.30 -8.85
C ASP A 207 11.01 -15.55 -10.15
N ILE A 208 10.02 -14.78 -10.63
CA ILE A 208 10.10 -14.12 -11.92
C ILE A 208 10.67 -12.70 -11.85
N ALA A 209 10.59 -12.03 -10.70
CA ALA A 209 10.94 -10.61 -10.58
C ALA A 209 12.31 -10.34 -9.95
N TYR A 210 12.88 -11.26 -9.16
CA TYR A 210 14.06 -10.96 -8.35
C TYR A 210 15.15 -12.05 -8.43
N GLU A 211 16.41 -11.61 -8.57
CA GLU A 211 17.57 -12.44 -8.23
C GLU A 211 17.93 -12.21 -6.77
N VAL A 212 17.19 -12.89 -5.87
CA VAL A 212 17.23 -12.65 -4.42
C VAL A 212 18.66 -12.58 -3.85
N PRO A 213 19.61 -13.49 -4.17
CA PRO A 213 20.99 -13.38 -3.67
C PRO A 213 21.74 -12.13 -4.17
N GLU A 214 21.52 -11.71 -5.42
CA GLU A 214 22.20 -10.56 -6.01
C GLU A 214 21.70 -9.24 -5.40
N ILE A 215 20.38 -9.06 -5.32
CA ILE A 215 19.82 -7.85 -4.68
C ILE A 215 20.15 -7.82 -3.17
N SER A 216 20.16 -8.97 -2.50
CA SER A 216 20.48 -9.05 -1.06
C SER A 216 21.93 -8.68 -0.74
N ARG A 217 22.86 -8.89 -1.69
CA ARG A 217 24.25 -8.44 -1.54
C ARG A 217 24.31 -6.92 -1.43
N ASP A 218 23.60 -6.24 -2.32
CA ASP A 218 23.77 -4.81 -2.58
C ASP A 218 22.75 -3.94 -1.83
N LEU A 219 21.62 -4.47 -1.36
CA LEU A 219 20.67 -3.76 -0.49
C LEU A 219 21.10 -3.83 0.99
N ASP A 220 20.90 -2.76 1.76
CA ASP A 220 21.16 -2.74 3.21
C ASP A 220 20.15 -3.59 3.97
N PHE A 221 18.88 -3.52 3.57
CA PHE A 221 17.79 -4.37 4.02
C PHE A 221 16.64 -4.34 3.01
N ILE A 222 15.70 -5.29 3.14
CA ILE A 222 14.58 -5.49 2.22
C ILE A 222 13.28 -5.50 3.01
N ASN A 223 12.35 -4.63 2.63
CA ASN A 223 11.03 -4.50 3.23
C ASN A 223 10.06 -5.44 2.51
N VAL A 224 9.75 -6.60 3.11
CA VAL A 224 8.82 -7.57 2.50
C VAL A 224 7.40 -7.17 2.86
N MET A 225 6.58 -6.85 1.86
CA MET A 225 5.23 -6.30 2.05
C MET A 225 4.23 -7.39 2.42
N CYS A 226 4.34 -8.00 3.63
CA CYS A 226 3.49 -9.07 4.13
C CYS A 226 2.04 -8.60 4.47
N TYR A 227 1.38 -8.02 3.48
CA TYR A 227 0.02 -7.52 3.48
C TYR A 227 -0.54 -7.54 2.06
N ASP A 228 -1.80 -7.15 1.87
CA ASP A 228 -2.49 -7.21 0.58
C ASP A 228 -2.64 -8.63 0.03
N TYR A 229 -2.70 -9.63 0.92
CA TYR A 229 -2.97 -11.01 0.53
C TYR A 229 -4.39 -11.15 -0.03
N HIS A 230 -5.36 -10.47 0.57
CA HIS A 230 -6.76 -10.49 0.14
C HIS A 230 -7.41 -9.11 0.21
N GLY A 231 -8.28 -8.82 -0.74
CA GLY A 231 -9.02 -7.58 -0.88
C GLY A 231 -9.88 -7.63 -2.13
N PHE A 232 -10.78 -6.67 -2.30
CA PHE A 232 -11.67 -6.69 -3.46
C PHE A 232 -10.98 -6.15 -4.71
N TRP A 233 -10.78 -7.01 -5.71
CA TRP A 233 -10.28 -6.67 -7.05
C TRP A 233 -10.75 -7.68 -8.09
N ASP A 234 -10.54 -7.39 -9.37
CA ASP A 234 -10.94 -8.27 -10.47
C ASP A 234 -10.33 -9.67 -10.29
N GLY A 235 -11.19 -10.69 -10.24
CA GLY A 235 -10.78 -12.08 -9.99
C GLY A 235 -10.66 -12.48 -8.51
N HIS A 236 -10.92 -11.57 -7.56
CA HIS A 236 -10.98 -11.84 -6.13
C HIS A 236 -12.25 -11.22 -5.52
N GLU A 237 -13.33 -12.02 -5.56
CA GLU A 237 -14.67 -11.59 -5.18
C GLU A 237 -15.16 -12.33 -3.93
N PHE A 238 -14.24 -12.64 -3.01
CA PHE A 238 -14.54 -13.31 -1.75
C PHE A 238 -13.81 -12.65 -0.58
N THR A 239 -14.37 -12.72 0.63
CA THR A 239 -13.72 -12.19 1.82
C THR A 239 -12.43 -12.94 2.11
N GLY A 240 -11.38 -12.22 2.44
CA GLY A 240 -10.15 -12.80 2.96
C GLY A 240 -9.41 -11.77 3.79
N HIS A 241 -8.61 -12.24 4.74
CA HIS A 241 -7.88 -11.35 5.64
C HIS A 241 -6.75 -10.61 4.90
N ASN A 242 -6.54 -9.32 5.20
CA ASN A 242 -5.48 -8.52 4.57
C ASN A 242 -4.08 -9.10 4.84
N THR A 243 -3.86 -9.55 6.08
CA THR A 243 -2.54 -9.86 6.65
C THR A 243 -2.53 -11.18 7.47
N PRO A 244 -2.99 -12.32 6.95
CA PRO A 244 -2.95 -13.58 7.69
C PRO A 244 -1.50 -13.97 8.09
N LEU A 245 -1.27 -14.34 9.36
CA LEU A 245 0.05 -14.78 9.81
C LEU A 245 0.35 -16.22 9.34
N TYR A 246 -0.62 -17.12 9.48
CA TYR A 246 -0.53 -18.51 9.04
C TYR A 246 -1.69 -18.88 8.13
N ARG A 247 -1.61 -20.07 7.54
CA ARG A 247 -2.64 -20.65 6.68
C ARG A 247 -3.94 -20.94 7.43
N HIS A 248 -5.05 -20.70 6.78
CA HIS A 248 -6.34 -21.27 7.09
C HIS A 248 -6.51 -22.65 6.41
N PRO A 249 -7.23 -23.63 7.00
CA PRO A 249 -7.50 -24.91 6.34
C PRO A 249 -8.15 -24.79 4.95
N LEU A 250 -8.90 -23.73 4.69
CA LEU A 250 -9.54 -23.48 3.39
C LEU A 250 -8.58 -22.88 2.35
N ASP A 251 -7.40 -22.38 2.72
CA ASP A 251 -6.46 -21.76 1.77
C ASP A 251 -6.04 -22.71 0.64
N GLU A 252 -5.99 -24.03 0.89
CA GLU A 252 -5.67 -25.03 -0.13
C GLU A 252 -6.59 -24.96 -1.36
N LYS A 253 -7.85 -24.53 -1.16
CA LYS A 253 -8.84 -24.38 -2.22
C LYS A 253 -8.72 -23.05 -2.96
N TYR A 254 -8.24 -22.00 -2.29
CA TYR A 254 -8.26 -20.62 -2.79
C TYR A 254 -6.85 -20.12 -3.10
N GLU A 255 -6.04 -19.79 -2.09
CA GLU A 255 -4.70 -19.23 -2.25
C GLU A 255 -3.71 -19.81 -1.20
N PRO A 256 -3.09 -20.98 -1.47
CA PRO A 256 -2.38 -21.78 -0.46
C PRO A 256 -1.14 -21.12 0.17
N PHE A 257 -0.60 -20.06 -0.42
CA PHE A 257 0.64 -19.41 0.01
C PHE A 257 0.45 -17.96 0.47
N PHE A 258 -0.79 -17.48 0.55
CA PHE A 258 -1.09 -16.09 0.85
C PHE A 258 -1.15 -15.83 2.36
N ASN A 259 -0.01 -16.02 3.04
CA ASN A 259 0.19 -15.71 4.45
C ASN A 259 1.64 -15.30 4.73
N ALA A 260 1.82 -14.54 5.81
CA ALA A 260 3.12 -13.98 6.18
C ALA A 260 4.19 -15.03 6.47
N ASN A 261 3.82 -16.14 7.13
CA ASN A 261 4.78 -17.20 7.45
C ASN A 261 5.37 -17.85 6.20
N ASP A 262 4.55 -18.16 5.21
CA ASP A 262 5.00 -18.74 3.95
C ASP A 262 5.83 -17.75 3.14
N THR A 263 5.39 -16.49 3.07
CA THR A 263 6.14 -15.42 2.41
C THR A 263 7.53 -15.25 3.02
N VAL A 264 7.63 -15.12 4.35
CA VAL A 264 8.92 -14.96 5.05
C VAL A 264 9.80 -16.20 4.82
N THR A 265 9.24 -17.39 5.00
CA THR A 265 9.96 -18.65 4.80
C THR A 265 10.50 -18.74 3.37
N TYR A 266 9.69 -18.39 2.39
CA TYR A 266 10.07 -18.45 0.98
C TYR A 266 11.20 -17.46 0.65
N TRP A 267 11.12 -16.21 1.10
CA TRP A 267 12.19 -15.23 0.90
C TRP A 267 13.52 -15.67 1.53
N LEU A 268 13.48 -16.26 2.73
CA LEU A 268 14.67 -16.83 3.37
C LEU A 268 15.25 -18.00 2.56
N GLN A 269 14.39 -18.90 2.06
CA GLN A 269 14.81 -20.03 1.20
C GLN A 269 15.38 -19.57 -0.15
N ALA A 270 14.85 -18.48 -0.71
CA ALA A 270 15.36 -17.87 -1.94
C ALA A 270 16.72 -17.18 -1.75
N GLY A 271 17.20 -17.03 -0.51
CA GLY A 271 18.54 -16.57 -0.18
C GLY A 271 18.62 -15.18 0.44
N LEU A 272 17.50 -14.59 0.89
CA LEU A 272 17.51 -13.34 1.65
C LEU A 272 18.05 -13.60 3.08
N PRO A 273 19.16 -12.96 3.51
CA PRO A 273 19.63 -13.11 4.88
C PRO A 273 18.60 -12.59 5.90
N LYS A 274 18.35 -13.35 6.96
CA LYS A 274 17.32 -13.02 7.97
C LYS A 274 17.51 -11.62 8.57
N GLU A 275 18.75 -11.20 8.81
CA GLU A 275 19.11 -9.90 9.37
C GLU A 275 18.86 -8.71 8.43
N LYS A 276 18.63 -8.99 7.14
CA LYS A 276 18.21 -8.02 6.12
C LYS A 276 16.73 -8.08 5.80
N LEU A 277 16.00 -9.13 6.22
CA LEU A 277 14.56 -9.25 6.00
C LEU A 277 13.81 -8.41 7.05
N ILE A 278 13.08 -7.41 6.59
CA ILE A 278 12.19 -6.59 7.42
C ILE A 278 10.75 -6.95 7.08
N MET A 279 10.03 -7.52 8.05
CA MET A 279 8.66 -8.00 7.83
C MET A 279 7.67 -6.84 7.87
N GLY A 280 6.94 -6.63 6.79
CA GLY A 280 5.88 -5.62 6.68
C GLY A 280 4.64 -5.98 7.48
N MET A 281 4.01 -4.98 8.08
CA MET A 281 2.77 -5.07 8.83
C MET A 281 1.86 -3.91 8.43
N ALA A 282 0.61 -4.22 8.09
CA ALA A 282 -0.36 -3.21 7.68
C ALA A 282 -1.01 -2.55 8.90
N LEU A 283 -1.07 -1.22 8.93
CA LEU A 283 -1.86 -0.45 9.90
C LEU A 283 -3.22 -0.03 9.30
N TYR A 284 -3.75 -0.87 8.41
CA TYR A 284 -5.03 -0.70 7.71
C TYR A 284 -5.66 -2.08 7.47
N GLY A 285 -6.97 -2.09 7.26
CA GLY A 285 -7.73 -3.28 6.89
C GLY A 285 -8.17 -3.25 5.43
N ARG A 286 -8.44 -4.45 4.89
CA ARG A 286 -9.13 -4.61 3.60
C ARG A 286 -10.53 -5.13 3.85
N GLY A 287 -11.50 -4.47 3.24
CA GLY A 287 -12.91 -4.73 3.50
C GLY A 287 -13.73 -4.95 2.24
N PHE A 288 -14.86 -5.61 2.43
CA PHE A 288 -15.73 -6.11 1.40
C PHE A 288 -17.19 -5.76 1.69
N THR A 289 -18.00 -5.76 0.64
CA THR A 289 -19.45 -5.80 0.70
C THR A 289 -19.90 -7.23 0.36
N LEU A 290 -20.40 -7.95 1.35
CA LEU A 290 -20.90 -9.32 1.23
C LEU A 290 -22.05 -9.41 0.21
N ALA A 291 -22.11 -10.50 -0.53
CA ALA A 291 -23.25 -10.82 -1.40
C ALA A 291 -24.51 -11.05 -0.55
N ARG A 292 -24.34 -11.72 0.60
CA ARG A 292 -25.38 -12.01 1.58
C ARG A 292 -24.88 -11.73 2.98
N GLU A 293 -25.72 -11.11 3.82
CA GLU A 293 -25.34 -10.77 5.20
C GLU A 293 -25.12 -12.01 6.06
N GLU A 294 -25.82 -13.11 5.77
CA GLU A 294 -25.70 -14.36 6.53
C GLU A 294 -24.40 -15.12 6.24
N ASP A 295 -23.69 -14.77 5.16
CA ASP A 295 -22.42 -15.38 4.79
C ASP A 295 -21.29 -14.38 5.08
N HIS A 296 -20.82 -14.40 6.32
CA HIS A 296 -19.90 -13.40 6.89
C HIS A 296 -18.57 -14.00 7.39
N GLY A 297 -18.33 -15.29 7.10
CA GLY A 297 -17.08 -15.97 7.42
C GLY A 297 -15.97 -15.64 6.42
N LEU A 298 -14.84 -16.34 6.53
CA LEU A 298 -13.79 -16.28 5.50
C LEU A 298 -14.26 -16.92 4.18
N TYR A 299 -13.77 -16.41 3.06
CA TYR A 299 -14.11 -16.81 1.69
C TYR A 299 -15.60 -16.69 1.31
N ALA A 300 -16.38 -15.93 2.07
CA ALA A 300 -17.76 -15.57 1.73
C ALA A 300 -17.79 -14.76 0.42
N PRO A 301 -18.74 -14.99 -0.50
CA PRO A 301 -18.86 -14.23 -1.73
C PRO A 301 -19.18 -12.75 -1.50
N THR A 302 -18.64 -11.88 -2.35
CA THR A 302 -18.72 -10.43 -2.22
C THR A 302 -19.16 -9.77 -3.53
N THR A 303 -19.57 -8.51 -3.45
CA THR A 303 -20.08 -7.73 -4.59
C THR A 303 -19.36 -6.40 -4.78
N GLY A 304 -18.38 -6.11 -3.93
CA GLY A 304 -17.65 -4.85 -3.92
C GLY A 304 -16.67 -4.78 -2.75
N GLY A 305 -15.81 -3.78 -2.78
CA GLY A 305 -15.09 -3.34 -1.58
C GLY A 305 -16.06 -2.74 -0.55
N ILE A 306 -15.65 -2.69 0.71
CA ILE A 306 -16.35 -1.90 1.73
C ILE A 306 -16.44 -0.43 1.28
N PRO A 307 -17.52 0.32 1.58
CA PRO A 307 -17.59 1.73 1.24
C PRO A 307 -16.41 2.54 1.81
N GLN A 308 -16.03 3.61 1.11
CA GLN A 308 -14.89 4.43 1.50
C GLN A 308 -15.03 5.01 2.93
N GLY A 309 -13.92 5.04 3.67
CA GLY A 309 -13.85 5.66 4.98
C GLY A 309 -13.83 7.20 4.93
N PRO A 310 -14.04 7.89 6.07
CA PRO A 310 -14.11 9.35 6.12
C PRO A 310 -12.79 10.05 5.79
N TYR A 311 -11.66 9.39 6.03
CA TYR A 311 -10.30 9.92 5.90
C TYR A 311 -9.60 9.43 4.64
N THR A 312 -9.47 8.11 4.46
CA THR A 312 -8.79 7.49 3.31
C THR A 312 -9.53 7.74 2.00
N ARG A 313 -10.86 7.83 2.05
CA ARG A 313 -11.74 8.10 0.89
C ARG A 313 -11.48 7.16 -0.28
N GLN A 314 -11.16 5.90 0.02
CA GLN A 314 -10.99 4.84 -0.96
C GLN A 314 -11.86 3.64 -0.56
N ALA A 315 -12.66 3.14 -1.50
CA ALA A 315 -13.43 1.92 -1.26
C ALA A 315 -12.51 0.70 -1.12
N GLY A 316 -12.87 -0.24 -0.25
CA GLY A 316 -12.14 -1.49 -0.02
C GLY A 316 -11.01 -1.41 1.03
N ILE A 317 -10.69 -0.22 1.54
CA ILE A 317 -9.60 -0.02 2.51
C ILE A 317 -10.00 1.00 3.57
N TRP A 318 -9.75 0.67 4.84
CA TRP A 318 -9.85 1.63 5.95
C TRP A 318 -8.54 1.62 6.76
N GLY A 319 -8.05 2.79 7.14
CA GLY A 319 -6.96 2.89 8.12
C GLY A 319 -7.41 2.39 9.49
N TYR A 320 -6.48 1.93 10.34
CA TYR A 320 -6.83 1.53 11.71
C TYR A 320 -7.54 2.66 12.49
N ASN A 321 -7.13 3.91 12.28
CA ASN A 321 -7.83 5.09 12.81
C ASN A 321 -9.30 5.17 12.36
N GLU A 322 -9.63 4.80 11.13
CA GLU A 322 -11.03 4.75 10.67
C GLU A 322 -11.77 3.57 11.26
N ILE A 323 -11.11 2.40 11.34
CA ILE A 323 -11.70 1.16 11.87
C ILE A 323 -12.08 1.35 13.34
N CYS A 324 -11.15 1.82 14.17
CA CYS A 324 -11.38 1.95 15.60
C CYS A 324 -12.41 3.05 15.91
N GLU A 325 -12.35 4.21 15.24
CA GLU A 325 -13.35 5.27 15.39
C GLU A 325 -14.74 4.78 14.95
N LYS A 326 -14.82 3.98 13.88
CA LYS A 326 -16.07 3.40 13.40
C LYS A 326 -16.68 2.45 14.42
N PHE A 327 -15.87 1.56 15.01
CA PHE A 327 -16.36 0.61 16.00
C PHE A 327 -16.82 1.29 17.30
N GLN A 328 -16.15 2.37 17.72
CA GLN A 328 -16.60 3.18 18.86
C GLN A 328 -17.90 3.94 18.55
N ALA A 329 -18.00 4.54 17.37
CA ALA A 329 -19.21 5.27 16.97
C ALA A 329 -20.43 4.35 16.77
N GLU A 330 -20.21 3.08 16.44
CA GLU A 330 -21.22 2.05 16.19
C GLU A 330 -21.12 0.91 17.21
N GLU A 331 -20.87 1.26 18.46
CA GLU A 331 -20.72 0.32 19.57
C GLU A 331 -21.87 -0.72 19.58
N GLY A 332 -21.50 -2.00 19.64
CA GLY A 332 -22.44 -3.13 19.63
C GLY A 332 -23.04 -3.49 18.26
N GLN A 333 -22.76 -2.75 17.18
CA GLN A 333 -23.25 -3.09 15.84
C GLN A 333 -22.27 -3.94 15.05
N TRP A 334 -20.96 -3.78 15.29
CA TRP A 334 -19.92 -4.61 14.69
C TRP A 334 -19.67 -5.84 15.53
N LYS A 335 -19.80 -7.01 14.89
CA LYS A 335 -19.39 -8.30 15.45
C LYS A 335 -17.96 -8.56 15.07
N ILE A 336 -17.13 -8.94 16.03
CA ILE A 336 -15.70 -9.22 15.82
C ILE A 336 -15.47 -10.71 16.04
N SER A 337 -14.75 -11.33 15.12
CA SER A 337 -14.29 -12.72 15.24
C SER A 337 -12.77 -12.74 15.15
N PHE A 338 -12.12 -13.43 16.07
CA PHE A 338 -10.68 -13.66 16.02
C PHE A 338 -10.42 -15.06 15.49
N ASN A 339 -9.79 -15.18 14.32
CA ASN A 339 -9.49 -16.47 13.73
C ASN A 339 -8.16 -16.99 14.28
N GLU A 340 -8.20 -18.12 14.98
CA GLU A 340 -7.05 -18.72 15.65
C GLU A 340 -6.00 -19.29 14.68
N HIS A 341 -6.40 -19.68 13.47
CA HIS A 341 -5.46 -20.11 12.44
C HIS A 341 -4.67 -18.93 11.89
N LEU A 342 -5.36 -17.86 11.48
CA LEU A 342 -4.76 -16.67 10.90
C LEU A 342 -4.00 -15.82 11.93
N LYS A 343 -4.34 -15.96 13.22
CA LYS A 343 -3.93 -15.08 14.33
C LYS A 343 -4.29 -13.62 14.06
N ALA A 344 -5.49 -13.39 13.53
CA ALA A 344 -5.95 -12.05 13.19
C ALA A 344 -7.49 -11.92 13.27
N PRO A 345 -8.00 -10.71 13.56
CA PRO A 345 -9.43 -10.44 13.62
C PRO A 345 -10.02 -10.12 12.24
N TYR A 346 -11.30 -10.45 12.07
CA TYR A 346 -12.16 -9.73 11.14
C TYR A 346 -13.40 -9.24 11.87
N ALA A 347 -14.08 -8.26 11.28
CA ALA A 347 -15.31 -7.71 11.82
C ALA A 347 -16.37 -7.57 10.72
N PHE A 348 -17.63 -7.67 11.11
CA PHE A 348 -18.75 -7.50 10.19
C PHE A 348 -19.94 -6.77 10.84
N ASN A 349 -20.67 -6.02 10.02
CA ASN A 349 -21.90 -5.32 10.37
C ASN A 349 -22.80 -5.27 9.12
N GLY A 350 -23.94 -5.94 9.16
CA GLY A 350 -24.77 -6.15 7.98
C GLY A 350 -23.96 -6.82 6.87
N ARG A 351 -23.99 -6.26 5.66
CA ARG A 351 -23.18 -6.73 4.52
C ARG A 351 -21.75 -6.19 4.50
N HIS A 352 -21.28 -5.47 5.51
CA HIS A 352 -19.93 -4.94 5.53
C HIS A 352 -19.03 -5.85 6.33
N TRP A 353 -17.86 -6.17 5.76
CA TRP A 353 -16.87 -7.06 6.35
C TRP A 353 -15.49 -6.41 6.23
N ILE A 354 -14.63 -6.54 7.23
CA ILE A 354 -13.25 -6.04 7.18
C ILE A 354 -12.29 -6.93 7.96
N GLY A 355 -11.18 -7.31 7.32
CA GLY A 355 -10.03 -7.98 7.95
C GLY A 355 -8.93 -6.96 8.22
N TYR A 356 -8.43 -6.91 9.44
CA TYR A 356 -7.59 -5.81 9.93
C TYR A 356 -6.63 -6.25 11.04
N GLU A 357 -5.77 -5.35 11.51
CA GLU A 357 -4.96 -5.59 12.71
C GLU A 357 -5.57 -4.92 13.93
N ASP A 358 -5.50 -5.58 15.08
CA ASP A 358 -5.64 -4.97 16.40
C ASP A 358 -4.36 -5.19 17.24
N VAL A 359 -4.40 -4.77 18.51
CA VAL A 359 -3.27 -4.89 19.44
C VAL A 359 -2.84 -6.35 19.62
N GLU A 360 -3.75 -7.30 19.61
CA GLU A 360 -3.42 -8.71 19.80
C GLU A 360 -2.81 -9.34 18.53
N SER A 361 -3.39 -9.08 17.35
CA SER A 361 -2.87 -9.64 16.10
C SER A 361 -1.52 -9.03 15.70
N ILE A 362 -1.34 -7.72 15.92
CA ILE A 362 -0.06 -7.06 15.65
C ILE A 362 1.02 -7.53 16.64
N TYR A 363 0.65 -7.82 17.89
CA TYR A 363 1.55 -8.46 18.87
C TYR A 363 2.04 -9.81 18.35
N TYR A 364 1.14 -10.70 17.90
CA TYR A 364 1.56 -12.02 17.41
C TYR A 364 2.51 -11.93 16.21
N LYS A 365 2.32 -10.94 15.33
CA LYS A 365 3.21 -10.70 14.19
C LYS A 365 4.58 -10.16 14.60
N ALA A 366 4.61 -9.21 15.53
CA ALA A 366 5.86 -8.70 16.09
C ALA A 366 6.62 -9.78 16.87
N GLU A 367 5.91 -10.60 17.65
CA GLU A 367 6.48 -11.74 18.35
C GLU A 367 7.04 -12.78 17.37
N TYR A 368 6.31 -13.09 16.29
CA TYR A 368 6.80 -13.95 15.21
C TYR A 368 8.09 -13.41 14.59
N ALA A 369 8.11 -12.14 14.19
CA ALA A 369 9.29 -11.52 13.58
C ALA A 369 10.50 -11.54 14.52
N ARG A 370 10.27 -11.30 15.82
CA ARG A 370 11.31 -11.40 16.86
C ARG A 370 11.82 -12.84 17.03
N ASN A 371 10.92 -13.81 17.13
CA ASN A 371 11.27 -15.22 17.35
C ASN A 371 11.98 -15.85 16.14
N MET A 372 11.64 -15.39 14.93
CA MET A 372 12.35 -15.73 13.69
C MET A 372 13.71 -15.01 13.55
N ASP A 373 14.05 -14.13 14.50
CA ASP A 373 15.27 -13.34 14.53
C ASP A 373 15.48 -12.50 13.24
N LEU A 374 14.38 -12.00 12.67
CA LEU A 374 14.38 -11.18 11.46
C LEU A 374 15.09 -9.85 11.71
N GLY A 375 15.50 -9.15 10.65
CA GLY A 375 16.22 -7.87 10.72
C GLY A 375 15.40 -6.74 11.36
N GLY A 376 14.07 -6.88 11.40
CA GLY A 376 13.17 -5.91 11.98
C GLY A 376 11.74 -6.07 11.50
N ALA A 377 10.93 -5.04 11.77
CA ALA A 377 9.58 -4.91 11.25
C ALA A 377 9.42 -3.58 10.49
N MET A 378 8.48 -3.58 9.55
CA MET A 378 8.12 -2.45 8.72
C MET A 378 6.62 -2.20 8.87
N VAL A 379 6.19 -0.93 8.86
CA VAL A 379 4.76 -0.59 8.87
C VAL A 379 4.35 0.20 7.63
N TRP A 380 3.22 -0.23 7.04
CA TRP A 380 2.49 0.51 6.04
C TRP A 380 1.06 0.81 6.55
N SER A 381 0.69 2.06 6.81
CA SER A 381 1.56 3.22 6.92
C SER A 381 1.29 3.97 8.22
N LEU A 382 2.24 4.79 8.63
CA LEU A 382 2.25 5.44 9.92
C LEU A 382 0.98 6.31 10.10
N GLU A 383 0.55 7.02 9.06
CA GLU A 383 -0.66 7.84 9.10
C GLU A 383 -2.00 7.08 9.18
N THR A 384 -2.01 5.75 9.14
CA THR A 384 -3.24 4.95 9.29
C THR A 384 -3.37 4.30 10.66
N ASP A 385 -2.35 4.37 11.52
CA ASP A 385 -2.51 4.06 12.94
C ASP A 385 -3.42 5.09 13.63
N ASP A 386 -3.86 4.82 14.86
CA ASP A 386 -4.47 5.83 15.74
C ASP A 386 -3.40 6.80 16.25
N PHE A 387 -2.84 7.60 15.34
CA PHE A 387 -1.76 8.55 15.64
C PHE A 387 -2.20 9.73 16.52
N ARG A 388 -3.51 9.87 16.78
CA ARG A 388 -4.08 10.90 17.65
C ARG A 388 -4.47 10.36 19.02
N GLY A 389 -4.52 9.04 19.20
CA GLY A 389 -4.94 8.39 20.43
C GLY A 389 -6.42 8.61 20.73
N LYS A 390 -7.26 8.68 19.70
CA LYS A 390 -8.70 8.88 19.88
C LYS A 390 -9.42 7.64 20.37
N CYS A 391 -8.92 6.47 19.98
CA CYS A 391 -9.56 5.20 20.27
C CYS A 391 -9.05 4.57 21.57
N HIS A 392 -7.80 4.86 21.95
CA HIS A 392 -7.11 4.18 23.06
C HIS A 392 -6.52 5.12 24.11
N ASP A 393 -6.87 6.41 24.07
CA ASP A 393 -6.28 7.47 24.90
C ASP A 393 -4.74 7.57 24.82
N GLU A 394 -4.15 6.91 23.83
CA GLU A 394 -2.72 6.86 23.56
C GLU A 394 -2.47 6.85 22.05
N PRO A 395 -1.62 7.75 21.52
CA PRO A 395 -1.28 7.71 20.10
C PRO A 395 -0.35 6.53 19.79
N TRP A 396 -0.46 6.04 18.55
CA TRP A 396 0.44 5.02 17.98
C TRP A 396 0.27 3.63 18.60
N ILE A 397 -0.95 3.25 18.97
CA ILE A 397 -1.18 2.02 19.74
C ILE A 397 -0.63 0.77 19.03
N LEU A 398 -0.80 0.64 17.70
CA LEU A 398 -0.29 -0.51 16.97
C LEU A 398 1.22 -0.43 16.80
N LEU A 399 1.75 0.73 16.41
CA LEU A 399 3.19 0.92 16.26
C LEU A 399 3.95 0.71 17.57
N LYS A 400 3.46 1.24 18.70
CA LYS A 400 4.05 1.02 20.03
C LYS A 400 4.00 -0.44 20.43
N THR A 401 2.90 -1.14 20.13
CA THR A 401 2.80 -2.58 20.38
C THR A 401 3.91 -3.33 19.63
N ILE A 402 4.15 -2.99 18.36
CA ILE A 402 5.25 -3.58 17.57
C ILE A 402 6.60 -3.27 18.21
N VAL A 403 6.88 -1.99 18.48
CA VAL A 403 8.16 -1.53 19.04
C VAL A 403 8.47 -2.24 20.36
N ASN A 404 7.53 -2.24 21.30
CA ASN A 404 7.70 -2.85 22.62
C ASN A 404 7.93 -4.37 22.49
N THR A 405 7.14 -5.04 21.66
CA THR A 405 7.29 -6.48 21.43
C THR A 405 8.66 -6.80 20.84
N MET A 406 9.12 -6.04 19.84
CA MET A 406 10.43 -6.20 19.21
C MET A 406 11.60 -5.89 20.16
N ASN A 407 11.41 -4.99 21.14
CA ASN A 407 12.38 -4.71 22.20
C ASN A 407 12.53 -5.84 23.23
N GLY A 408 11.59 -6.80 23.28
CA GLY A 408 11.60 -7.84 24.30
C GLY A 408 10.70 -7.53 25.50
N ASP A 409 9.86 -6.49 25.42
CA ASP A 409 8.97 -6.11 26.52
C ASP A 409 7.86 -7.14 26.74
N ASP A 410 7.17 -7.04 27.88
CA ASP A 410 6.08 -7.94 28.25
C ASP A 410 4.90 -7.85 27.26
N LYS A 411 4.12 -8.93 27.17
CA LYS A 411 2.90 -8.99 26.34
C LYS A 411 1.99 -7.80 26.69
N PRO A 412 1.49 -7.04 25.69
CA PRO A 412 0.62 -5.90 25.94
C PRO A 412 -0.67 -6.35 26.63
N THR A 413 -1.27 -5.43 27.37
CA THR A 413 -2.66 -5.60 27.79
C THR A 413 -3.53 -5.55 26.55
N ILE A 414 -4.25 -6.64 26.25
CA ILE A 414 -5.17 -6.70 25.12
C ILE A 414 -6.43 -5.93 25.52
N PRO A 415 -6.83 -4.87 24.77
CA PRO A 415 -8.09 -4.18 25.03
C PRO A 415 -9.27 -5.16 24.98
N GLU A 416 -10.26 -4.99 25.85
CA GLU A 416 -11.47 -5.82 25.83
C GLU A 416 -12.17 -5.70 24.47
N ARG A 417 -12.45 -6.83 23.82
CA ARG A 417 -13.22 -6.88 22.58
C ARG A 417 -14.71 -6.95 22.92
N PRO A 418 -15.58 -6.28 22.14
CA PRO A 418 -16.99 -6.66 22.04
C PRO A 418 -17.13 -8.15 21.71
N GLU A 419 -18.24 -8.75 22.14
CA GLU A 419 -18.54 -10.19 22.10
C GLU A 419 -17.94 -10.91 20.88
N VAL A 420 -16.94 -11.77 21.13
CA VAL A 420 -16.30 -12.58 20.08
C VAL A 420 -17.32 -13.60 19.62
N VAL A 421 -17.80 -13.46 18.39
CA VAL A 421 -18.66 -14.48 17.79
C VAL A 421 -17.74 -15.65 17.41
N PRO A 422 -17.96 -16.86 17.96
CA PRO A 422 -17.24 -18.04 17.52
C PRO A 422 -17.37 -18.14 16.01
N GLU A 423 -16.25 -18.39 15.33
CA GLU A 423 -16.34 -18.78 13.93
C GLU A 423 -17.21 -20.02 13.85
N GLU A 424 -18.20 -20.03 12.96
CA GLU A 424 -18.87 -21.28 12.63
C GLU A 424 -17.80 -22.14 11.97
N ASP A 425 -17.32 -23.14 12.70
CA ASP A 425 -16.57 -24.26 12.15
C ASP A 425 -17.50 -24.89 11.11
N ASN A 426 -17.46 -24.39 9.88
CA ASN A 426 -17.94 -25.13 8.74
C ASN A 426 -17.01 -26.35 8.70
N GLU A 427 -17.43 -27.44 9.35
CA GLU A 427 -16.84 -28.75 9.15
C GLU A 427 -16.62 -28.88 7.64
N ILE A 428 -15.40 -29.22 7.26
CA ILE A 428 -15.08 -29.54 5.87
C ILE A 428 -15.86 -30.81 5.54
N GLU A 429 -17.14 -30.66 5.20
CA GLU A 429 -17.91 -31.67 4.51
C GLU A 429 -17.08 -32.06 3.28
N PRO A 430 -16.80 -33.35 3.04
CA PRO A 430 -16.06 -33.77 1.86
C PRO A 430 -16.84 -33.32 0.63
N VAL A 431 -16.36 -32.25 -0.01
CA VAL A 431 -17.00 -31.65 -1.17
C VAL A 431 -17.08 -32.71 -2.27
N THR A 432 -18.29 -33.16 -2.59
CA THR A 432 -18.55 -33.93 -3.81
C THR A 432 -18.21 -33.06 -5.02
N GLU A 433 -17.66 -33.65 -6.09
CA GLU A 433 -17.15 -32.99 -7.33
C GLU A 433 -18.10 -32.00 -8.06
N GLY A 434 -19.28 -31.68 -7.51
CA GLY A 434 -20.28 -30.80 -8.11
C GLY A 434 -20.23 -29.32 -7.73
N ASP A 435 -19.56 -28.92 -6.63
CA ASP A 435 -19.64 -27.55 -6.09
C ASP A 435 -18.38 -26.69 -6.33
N VAL A 436 -17.56 -27.06 -7.33
CA VAL A 436 -16.38 -26.30 -7.75
C VAL A 436 -16.68 -25.61 -9.08
N PRO A 437 -16.57 -24.26 -9.20
CA PRO A 437 -16.55 -23.61 -10.51
C PRO A 437 -15.37 -24.17 -11.31
N PRO A 438 -15.55 -24.59 -12.58
CA PRO A 438 -14.51 -25.32 -13.29
C PRO A 438 -13.25 -24.46 -13.46
N SER A 439 -12.16 -24.89 -12.83
CA SER A 439 -10.81 -24.40 -13.13
C SER A 439 -10.40 -24.91 -14.51
N SER A 440 -10.42 -24.01 -15.50
CA SER A 440 -9.96 -24.26 -16.86
C SER A 440 -8.43 -24.38 -16.91
N THR A 441 -7.90 -25.56 -16.59
CA THR A 441 -6.51 -25.91 -16.90
C THR A 441 -6.45 -26.71 -18.21
N ARG A 442 -6.26 -26.01 -19.34
CA ARG A 442 -5.94 -26.68 -20.61
C ARG A 442 -4.43 -26.81 -20.76
N ARG A 443 -3.95 -28.05 -20.64
CA ARG A 443 -2.57 -28.47 -20.88
C ARG A 443 -2.13 -28.12 -22.32
N PRO A 444 -0.92 -27.53 -22.55
CA PRO A 444 -0.45 -27.27 -23.91
C PRO A 444 -0.16 -28.59 -24.65
N ARG A 445 -0.64 -28.69 -25.89
CA ARG A 445 -0.35 -29.82 -26.79
C ARG A 445 0.98 -29.57 -27.50
N PRO A 446 1.83 -30.59 -27.76
CA PRO A 446 3.13 -30.37 -28.41
C PRO A 446 2.94 -29.87 -29.85
N ILE A 447 3.50 -28.70 -30.16
CA ILE A 447 3.52 -28.14 -31.52
C ILE A 447 4.63 -28.84 -32.31
N ARG A 448 4.24 -29.48 -33.41
CA ARG A 448 5.15 -30.06 -34.40
C ARG A 448 5.61 -28.94 -35.35
N PRO A 449 6.89 -28.85 -35.74
CA PRO A 449 7.35 -27.75 -36.58
C PRO A 449 6.83 -27.95 -38.02
N SER A 450 6.08 -26.96 -38.52
CA SER A 450 5.79 -26.86 -39.94
C SER A 450 6.76 -25.88 -40.61
N ARG A 451 7.20 -26.31 -41.78
CA ARG A 451 8.26 -25.81 -42.63
C ARG A 451 7.93 -24.43 -43.20
N ALA A 452 8.87 -23.50 -43.08
CA ALA A 452 8.82 -22.19 -43.70
C ALA A 452 8.77 -22.32 -45.23
N THR A 453 7.83 -21.60 -45.86
CA THR A 453 7.93 -21.27 -47.29
C THR A 453 7.78 -19.77 -47.44
N THR A 454 8.83 -19.20 -48.02
CA THR A 454 9.03 -17.81 -48.37
C THR A 454 8.13 -17.39 -49.54
N THR A 455 7.44 -16.25 -49.40
CA THR A 455 7.03 -15.46 -50.57
C THR A 455 7.04 -13.97 -50.27
N ARG A 456 7.53 -13.24 -51.27
CA ARG A 456 7.96 -11.85 -51.29
C ARG A 456 6.78 -10.88 -51.32
N ALA A 457 6.90 -9.77 -50.59
CA ALA A 457 5.98 -8.64 -50.61
C ALA A 457 5.98 -7.88 -51.95
N PRO A 458 4.87 -7.19 -52.27
CA PRO A 458 4.93 -5.86 -52.86
C PRO A 458 4.24 -4.81 -51.98
N SER A 459 4.87 -3.64 -51.96
CA SER A 459 4.48 -2.39 -51.32
C SER A 459 3.28 -1.73 -52.03
N ALA A 460 2.33 -1.17 -51.28
CA ALA A 460 1.60 0.07 -51.63
C ALA A 460 0.68 0.55 -50.49
N ASP A 461 0.93 1.79 -50.07
CA ASP A 461 0.00 2.86 -49.71
C ASP A 461 -1.10 2.65 -48.66
N VAL A 462 -0.89 3.36 -47.54
CA VAL A 462 -1.89 3.70 -46.52
C VAL A 462 -2.64 4.97 -46.95
N PRO A 463 -3.98 4.95 -46.94
CA PRO A 463 -4.77 6.14 -46.62
C PRO A 463 -5.44 5.99 -45.24
N PRO A 464 -5.67 7.11 -44.53
CA PRO A 464 -6.12 7.09 -43.14
C PRO A 464 -7.65 7.09 -42.99
N THR A 465 -8.05 6.73 -41.77
CA THR A 465 -9.30 7.09 -41.05
C THR A 465 -10.63 6.40 -41.37
N SER A 466 -11.23 5.94 -40.27
CA SER A 466 -12.65 5.80 -39.95
C SER A 466 -13.42 4.57 -40.49
N ALA A 467 -13.69 3.64 -39.59
CA ALA A 467 -15.01 3.03 -39.50
C ALA A 467 -15.38 2.89 -38.02
N ALA A 468 -16.18 3.84 -37.53
CA ALA A 468 -17.08 3.55 -36.42
C ALA A 468 -18.00 2.40 -36.87
N SER A 469 -18.07 1.32 -36.10
CA SER A 469 -19.11 0.31 -36.34
C SER A 469 -20.44 0.89 -35.85
N SER A 470 -21.20 1.46 -36.78
CA SER A 470 -22.49 2.11 -36.55
C SER A 470 -23.61 1.15 -36.10
N ASP A 471 -23.36 -0.16 -36.10
CA ASP A 471 -24.43 -1.14 -35.94
C ASP A 471 -24.56 -1.70 -34.52
N GLY A 472 -23.65 -1.37 -33.60
CA GLY A 472 -23.76 -1.76 -32.19
C GLY A 472 -23.79 -3.27 -31.93
N GLU A 473 -23.50 -4.11 -32.93
CA GLU A 473 -23.44 -5.57 -32.82
C GLU A 473 -22.02 -6.06 -32.56
N CYS A 474 -21.90 -7.07 -31.70
CA CYS A 474 -20.62 -7.68 -31.37
C CYS A 474 -20.20 -8.71 -32.43
N LYS A 475 -19.20 -8.35 -33.23
CA LYS A 475 -18.63 -9.21 -34.29
C LYS A 475 -17.23 -9.73 -33.94
N GLU A 476 -16.56 -9.07 -33.01
CA GLU A 476 -15.26 -9.42 -32.48
C GLU A 476 -15.19 -9.07 -31.00
N GLU A 477 -14.23 -9.66 -30.29
CA GLU A 477 -14.02 -9.40 -28.86
C GLU A 477 -13.30 -8.07 -28.68
N GLY A 478 -13.77 -7.23 -27.75
CA GLY A 478 -13.17 -5.92 -27.49
C GLY A 478 -14.14 -4.88 -26.95
N ILE A 479 -13.64 -3.65 -26.82
CA ILE A 479 -14.40 -2.49 -26.31
C ILE A 479 -14.67 -1.50 -27.44
N PHE A 480 -15.92 -1.07 -27.58
CA PHE A 480 -16.39 -0.28 -28.71
C PHE A 480 -17.26 0.90 -28.26
N ALA A 481 -17.23 1.96 -29.06
CA ALA A 481 -18.00 3.18 -28.78
C ALA A 481 -19.50 2.92 -28.96
N SER A 482 -20.33 3.36 -28.00
CA SER A 482 -21.78 3.14 -28.06
C SER A 482 -22.54 4.16 -28.94
N GLY A 483 -21.85 5.20 -29.43
CA GLY A 483 -22.46 6.39 -30.03
C GLY A 483 -22.93 7.43 -29.01
N ASN A 484 -23.03 7.07 -27.72
CA ASN A 484 -23.18 8.01 -26.62
C ASN A 484 -21.82 8.24 -25.96
N CYS A 485 -21.39 9.51 -25.89
CA CYS A 485 -20.09 9.88 -25.34
C CYS A 485 -19.83 9.31 -23.94
N SER A 486 -20.83 9.25 -23.06
CA SER A 486 -20.66 8.76 -21.69
C SER A 486 -20.82 7.25 -21.56
N LYS A 487 -20.88 6.51 -22.67
CA LYS A 487 -21.11 5.07 -22.64
C LYS A 487 -20.32 4.33 -23.70
N PHE A 488 -20.02 3.08 -23.43
CA PHE A 488 -19.38 2.16 -24.36
C PHE A 488 -19.98 0.78 -24.19
N TYR A 489 -19.61 -0.16 -25.05
CA TYR A 489 -19.96 -1.54 -24.86
C TYR A 489 -18.78 -2.46 -25.05
N GLN A 490 -18.74 -3.51 -24.25
CA GLN A 490 -17.77 -4.58 -24.37
C GLN A 490 -18.43 -5.78 -25.01
N CYS A 491 -17.77 -6.34 -26.01
CA CYS A 491 -18.14 -7.57 -26.66
C CYS A 491 -17.27 -8.68 -26.09
N VAL A 492 -17.90 -9.62 -25.40
CA VAL A 492 -17.22 -10.77 -24.78
C VAL A 492 -17.58 -12.02 -25.57
N ARG A 493 -16.59 -12.85 -25.90
CA ARG A 493 -16.85 -14.10 -26.60
C ARG A 493 -17.43 -15.14 -25.63
N THR A 494 -18.52 -15.76 -26.02
CA THR A 494 -19.18 -16.85 -25.28
C THR A 494 -19.33 -18.08 -26.17
N ASP A 495 -19.71 -19.21 -25.57
CA ASP A 495 -19.98 -20.46 -26.29
C ASP A 495 -21.13 -20.34 -27.31
N LYS A 496 -21.96 -19.29 -27.21
CA LYS A 496 -23.10 -19.02 -28.10
C LYS A 496 -22.88 -17.86 -29.07
N GLY A 497 -21.66 -17.33 -29.18
CA GLY A 497 -21.33 -16.14 -29.99
C GLY A 497 -20.86 -14.98 -29.11
N PHE A 498 -20.94 -13.74 -29.59
CA PHE A 498 -20.52 -12.58 -28.80
C PHE A 498 -21.69 -11.98 -28.00
N GLN A 499 -21.45 -11.69 -26.73
CA GLN A 499 -22.40 -11.02 -25.85
C GLN A 499 -21.99 -9.56 -25.66
N LYS A 500 -22.95 -8.64 -25.81
CA LYS A 500 -22.77 -7.20 -25.64
C LYS A 500 -23.09 -6.78 -24.20
N HIS A 501 -22.15 -6.10 -23.56
CA HIS A 501 -22.32 -5.52 -22.23
C HIS A 501 -22.15 -3.99 -22.33
N GLU A 502 -23.23 -3.24 -22.14
CA GLU A 502 -23.19 -1.77 -22.14
C GLU A 502 -22.70 -1.25 -20.78
N GLN A 503 -21.76 -0.31 -20.80
CA GLN A 503 -21.15 0.28 -19.63
C GLN A 503 -21.17 1.81 -19.74
N SER A 504 -21.16 2.49 -18.60
CA SER A 504 -21.09 3.95 -18.55
C SER A 504 -19.71 4.40 -18.10
N CYS A 505 -19.18 5.42 -18.75
CA CYS A 505 -17.97 6.10 -18.30
C CYS A 505 -18.21 6.80 -16.96
N PRO A 506 -17.16 6.98 -16.14
CA PRO A 506 -17.23 7.79 -14.94
C PRO A 506 -17.83 9.18 -15.21
N PRO A 507 -18.61 9.76 -14.27
CA PRO A 507 -19.21 11.08 -14.46
C PRO A 507 -18.19 12.14 -14.89
N GLY A 508 -18.50 12.88 -15.96
CA GLY A 508 -17.63 13.92 -16.52
C GLY A 508 -16.59 13.43 -17.53
N THR A 509 -16.56 12.14 -17.87
CA THR A 509 -15.65 11.56 -18.89
C THR A 509 -16.41 11.04 -20.11
N ALA A 510 -15.71 10.84 -21.22
CA ALA A 510 -16.26 10.30 -22.46
C ALA A 510 -15.43 9.14 -23.01
N PHE A 511 -16.05 8.14 -23.61
CA PHE A 511 -15.36 6.98 -24.15
C PHE A 511 -14.53 7.35 -25.39
N ASN A 512 -13.23 7.12 -25.31
CA ASN A 512 -12.27 7.35 -26.38
C ASN A 512 -12.00 6.03 -27.14
N PRO A 513 -12.44 5.89 -28.41
CA PRO A 513 -12.28 4.66 -29.17
C PRO A 513 -10.84 4.38 -29.61
N GLU A 514 -9.93 5.38 -29.54
CA GLU A 514 -8.52 5.22 -29.91
C GLU A 514 -7.74 4.49 -28.80
N ILE A 515 -8.00 4.84 -27.54
CA ILE A 515 -7.36 4.23 -26.36
C ILE A 515 -8.22 3.16 -25.69
N LYS A 516 -9.43 2.90 -26.22
CA LYS A 516 -10.38 1.91 -25.71
C LYS A 516 -10.77 2.10 -24.24
N ASN A 517 -10.82 3.35 -23.78
CA ASN A 517 -11.10 3.69 -22.38
C ASN A 517 -11.80 5.07 -22.26
N CYS A 518 -12.32 5.40 -21.08
CA CYS A 518 -12.92 6.70 -20.80
C CYS A 518 -11.84 7.76 -20.55
N ASP A 519 -11.97 8.90 -21.22
CA ASP A 519 -11.00 9.98 -21.26
C ASP A 519 -11.70 11.34 -21.01
N HIS A 520 -10.94 12.41 -20.87
CA HIS A 520 -11.48 13.75 -20.79
C HIS A 520 -12.28 14.08 -22.06
N PRO A 521 -13.49 14.66 -21.97
CA PRO A 521 -14.35 14.83 -23.14
C PRO A 521 -13.79 15.74 -24.25
N SER A 522 -12.80 16.57 -23.94
CA SER A 522 -12.07 17.37 -24.94
C SER A 522 -11.11 16.56 -25.80
N SER A 523 -10.65 15.40 -25.31
CA SER A 523 -9.76 14.48 -26.02
C SER A 523 -10.54 13.53 -26.94
N VAL A 524 -11.87 13.53 -26.85
CA VAL A 524 -12.75 12.67 -27.66
C VAL A 524 -13.51 13.50 -28.67
N SER A 525 -13.22 13.28 -29.95
CA SER A 525 -13.86 13.98 -31.07
C SER A 525 -15.39 13.90 -30.99
N GLY A 526 -16.05 15.05 -30.88
CA GLY A 526 -17.52 15.15 -30.82
C GLY A 526 -18.13 15.09 -29.41
N CYS A 527 -17.34 14.93 -28.35
CA CYS A 527 -17.83 14.72 -26.99
C CYS A 527 -17.56 15.86 -25.99
N SER A 528 -17.08 17.02 -26.45
CA SER A 528 -16.62 18.15 -25.62
C SER A 528 -17.67 18.73 -24.65
N ASN A 529 -18.95 18.41 -24.85
CA ASN A 529 -20.09 18.99 -24.11
C ASN A 529 -20.61 18.14 -22.94
N VAL A 530 -19.99 17.00 -22.61
CA VAL A 530 -20.44 16.06 -21.56
C VAL A 530 -20.36 16.64 -20.13
N VAL A 531 -19.77 17.82 -19.93
CA VAL A 531 -19.55 18.46 -18.61
C VAL A 531 -20.80 19.20 -18.04
N ARG A 532 -21.94 19.24 -18.73
CA ARG A 532 -23.04 20.18 -18.37
C ARG A 532 -24.26 19.65 -17.61
N THR A 533 -24.22 18.46 -17.00
CA THR A 533 -25.39 17.95 -16.24
C THR A 533 -25.06 17.52 -14.82
N SER A 534 -24.63 18.47 -13.98
CA SER A 534 -24.77 18.35 -12.51
C SER A 534 -24.92 19.67 -11.76
N ASP A 535 -24.98 20.82 -12.45
CA ASP A 535 -25.26 22.12 -11.80
C ASP A 535 -26.74 22.50 -11.89
N ASN A 536 -27.51 22.09 -10.89
CA ASN A 536 -28.80 22.73 -10.57
C ASN A 536 -28.88 22.98 -9.06
N TYR A 537 -28.09 23.92 -8.56
CA TYR A 537 -28.47 24.70 -7.38
C TYR A 537 -27.98 26.15 -7.50
N ARG A 538 -28.97 27.06 -7.47
CA ARG A 538 -28.89 28.53 -7.31
C ARG A 538 -28.39 29.38 -8.49
N ARG A 539 -29.34 29.73 -9.36
CA ARG A 539 -29.52 31.12 -9.82
C ARG A 539 -31.01 31.46 -9.92
N THR A 540 -31.56 32.07 -8.86
CA THR A 540 -32.60 33.09 -9.00
C THR A 540 -31.99 34.40 -8.54
N GLY A 541 -31.88 35.33 -9.48
CA GLY A 541 -31.26 36.63 -9.27
C GLY A 541 -32.26 37.71 -8.88
N GLN A 542 -31.67 38.80 -8.41
CA GLN A 542 -32.08 40.20 -8.50
C GLN A 542 -33.19 40.72 -7.57
N GLY A 543 -32.84 41.81 -6.89
CA GLY A 543 -33.75 42.68 -6.16
C GLY A 543 -33.05 43.69 -5.24
N LEU A 544 -32.11 44.48 -5.77
CA LEU A 544 -31.74 45.76 -5.15
C LEU A 544 -32.76 46.80 -5.60
N THR A 545 -33.53 47.35 -4.68
CA THR A 545 -34.19 48.64 -4.86
C THR A 545 -34.21 49.36 -3.51
N THR A 546 -33.65 50.55 -3.53
CA THR A 546 -33.67 51.60 -2.52
C THR A 546 -35.10 52.08 -2.22
N ILE A 547 -35.33 52.57 -0.99
CA ILE A 547 -35.94 53.87 -0.61
C ILE A 547 -36.63 53.73 0.77
N ALA A 548 -36.25 54.67 1.65
CA ALA A 548 -36.86 55.11 2.93
C ALA A 548 -36.84 54.15 4.13
#